data_AF-A0A293MQF6-F1
#
_entry.id   AF-A0A293MQF6-F1
#
_cell.length_a   1.000
_cell.length_b   1.000
_cell.length_c   1.000
_cell.angle_alpha   90.00
_cell.angle_beta   90.00
_cell.angle_gamma   90.00
#
_symmetry.space_group_name_H-M   'P 1'
#
loop_
_entity.id
_entity.type
_entity.pdbx_description
1 polymer ?
#
loop_
_entity_poly.entity_id
_entity_poly.type
_entity_poly.pdbx_seq_one_letter_code
_entity_poly.pdbx_strand_id
1 'polypeptide(L)'
;MPNLRVPWRSETSSQYCDKEEVDEGFTGIIVSCGLGLLRSVIINRDSIADVVPVDMVVNMLISVAWHTATRKTEHVPVYNCTSGTLQRQTWGDVTATTHEMIIRHPLPHVMRYPVVSFSSSPLVHDL
;
A
#
# COMPACT_ATOMS: atom_id res chain seq x y z
N MET A 1 0.28 -28.65 49.47
CA MET A 1 0.22 -27.43 48.63
C MET A 1 0.14 -27.89 47.18
N PRO A 2 -0.96 -27.63 46.44
CA PRO A 2 -1.11 -28.14 45.09
C PRO A 2 -0.49 -27.19 44.05
N ASN A 3 -0.01 -27.82 42.98
CA ASN A 3 0.71 -27.27 41.86
C ASN A 3 -0.16 -26.30 41.04
N LEU A 4 0.24 -25.03 40.95
CA LEU A 4 -0.36 -24.06 40.03
C LEU A 4 0.27 -24.25 38.64
N ARG A 5 -0.38 -25.06 37.80
CA ARG A 5 -0.06 -25.17 36.37
C ARG A 5 -0.59 -23.92 35.67
N VAL A 6 0.28 -22.94 35.49
CA VAL A 6 -0.04 -21.78 34.65
C VAL A 6 -0.18 -22.22 33.18
N PRO A 7 -1.32 -21.96 32.51
CA PRO A 7 -1.47 -22.23 31.10
C PRO A 7 -0.90 -21.03 30.31
N TRP A 8 0.42 -21.00 30.10
CA TRP A 8 1.09 -19.92 29.36
C TRP A 8 1.85 -20.38 28.11
N ARG A 9 1.53 -21.55 27.55
CA ARG A 9 2.29 -22.03 26.37
C ARG A 9 1.48 -22.93 25.45
N SER A 10 0.56 -22.34 24.67
CA SER A 10 0.22 -22.87 23.33
C SER A 10 -0.69 -21.98 22.49
N GLU A 11 -1.34 -20.94 23.01
CA GLU A 11 -2.39 -20.22 22.27
C GLU A 11 -2.08 -18.79 21.79
N THR A 12 -0.83 -18.31 21.91
CA THR A 12 -0.48 -16.97 21.41
C THR A 12 0.21 -16.98 20.04
N SER A 13 0.63 -18.13 19.52
CA SER A 13 1.31 -18.22 18.22
C SER A 13 0.36 -18.42 17.04
N SER A 14 -0.82 -19.02 17.23
CA SER A 14 -1.82 -19.14 16.16
C SER A 14 -2.62 -17.84 15.97
N GLN A 15 -3.00 -17.19 17.06
CA GLN A 15 -3.84 -15.98 17.02
C GLN A 15 -3.14 -14.74 16.44
N TYR A 16 -1.80 -14.76 16.38
CA TYR A 16 -0.99 -13.72 15.73
C TYR A 16 -0.92 -13.89 14.20
N CYS A 17 -1.23 -15.09 13.69
CA CYS A 17 -1.21 -15.42 12.27
C CYS A 17 -2.53 -15.10 11.55
N ASP A 18 -3.55 -14.64 12.29
CA ASP A 18 -4.94 -14.55 11.81
C ASP A 18 -5.44 -13.10 11.60
N LYS A 19 -4.58 -12.06 11.62
CA LYS A 19 -5.02 -10.65 11.61
C LYS A 19 -4.30 -9.69 10.67
N GLU A 20 -3.57 -10.20 9.68
CA GLU A 20 -3.09 -9.36 8.59
C GLU A 20 -3.62 -9.94 7.28
N GLU A 21 -4.88 -9.62 6.96
CA GLU A 21 -5.31 -9.60 5.55
C GLU A 21 -4.50 -8.50 4.87
N VAL A 22 -3.27 -8.84 4.51
CA VAL A 22 -2.47 -8.03 3.61
C VAL A 22 -3.14 -8.16 2.26
N ASP A 23 -3.96 -7.17 1.91
CA ASP A 23 -4.56 -7.07 0.59
C ASP A 23 -3.46 -7.22 -0.48
N GLU A 24 -3.69 -8.03 -1.52
CA GLU A 24 -2.71 -8.25 -2.60
C GLU A 24 -2.48 -7.00 -3.50
N GLY A 25 -3.02 -5.85 -3.11
CA GLY A 25 -2.92 -4.58 -3.82
C GLY A 25 -1.83 -3.64 -3.27
N PHE A 26 -1.84 -2.42 -3.80
CA PHE A 26 -0.92 -1.34 -3.38
C PHE A 26 -0.98 -1.08 -1.87
N THR A 27 -2.17 -1.16 -1.28
CA THR A 27 -2.39 -0.98 0.16
C THR A 27 -1.66 -2.03 0.99
N GLY A 28 -1.72 -3.31 0.62
CA GLY A 28 -1.02 -4.35 1.39
C GLY A 28 0.49 -4.25 1.27
N ILE A 29 1.03 -3.82 0.12
CA ILE A 29 2.46 -3.53 -0.02
C ILE A 29 2.89 -2.46 1.00
N ILE A 30 2.12 -1.38 1.15
CA ILE A 30 2.41 -0.32 2.13
C ILE A 30 2.31 -0.85 3.56
N VAL A 31 1.26 -1.63 3.88
CA VAL A 31 1.05 -2.19 5.22
C VAL A 31 2.20 -3.13 5.60
N SER A 32 2.60 -4.03 4.70
CA SER A 32 3.73 -4.93 4.92
C SER A 32 5.07 -4.18 5.02
N CYS A 33 5.24 -3.07 4.32
CA CYS A 33 6.39 -2.19 4.51
C CYS A 33 6.37 -1.53 5.91
N GLY A 34 5.22 -1.04 6.35
CA GLY A 34 5.05 -0.36 7.63
C GLY A 34 5.17 -1.29 8.85
N LEU A 35 4.78 -2.55 8.72
CA LEU A 35 4.95 -3.57 9.76
C LEU A 35 6.37 -4.17 9.79
N GLY A 36 7.18 -3.88 8.76
CA GLY A 36 8.56 -4.35 8.63
C GLY A 36 8.70 -5.78 8.08
N LEU A 37 7.64 -6.28 7.41
CA LEU A 37 7.63 -7.57 6.70
C LEU A 37 8.38 -7.49 5.37
N LEU A 38 8.17 -6.42 4.61
CA LEU A 38 8.86 -6.16 3.34
C LEU A 38 10.10 -5.28 3.57
N ARG A 39 11.28 -5.75 3.14
CA ARG A 39 12.55 -4.99 3.25
C ARG A 39 13.02 -4.36 1.97
N SER A 40 12.77 -4.99 0.84
CA SER A 40 13.34 -4.57 -0.42
C SER A 40 12.31 -4.73 -1.51
N VAL A 41 12.20 -3.70 -2.35
CA VAL A 41 11.32 -3.71 -3.52
C VAL A 41 12.16 -3.33 -4.72
N ILE A 42 12.06 -4.14 -5.79
CA ILE A 42 12.74 -3.87 -7.05
C ILE A 42 11.89 -2.88 -7.83
N ILE A 43 12.17 -1.59 -7.64
CA ILE A 43 11.51 -0.50 -8.34
C ILE A 43 12.57 0.52 -8.76
N ASN A 44 12.45 1.00 -10.00
CA ASN A 44 13.24 2.13 -10.46
C ASN A 44 12.69 3.41 -9.81
N ARG A 45 13.51 4.06 -8.99
CA ARG A 45 13.13 5.29 -8.26
C ARG A 45 12.76 6.44 -9.19
N ASP A 46 13.35 6.50 -10.37
CA ASP A 46 13.11 7.56 -11.36
C ASP A 46 11.86 7.29 -12.21
N SER A 47 11.25 6.11 -12.06
CA SER A 47 10.00 5.78 -12.74
C SER A 47 8.84 6.59 -12.16
N ILE A 48 7.92 7.01 -13.03
CA ILE A 48 6.71 7.72 -12.64
C ILE A 48 5.78 6.74 -11.91
N ALA A 49 5.32 7.11 -10.72
CA ALA A 49 4.35 6.36 -9.95
C ALA A 49 2.93 6.84 -10.31
N ASP A 50 2.14 5.95 -10.93
CA ASP A 50 0.71 6.21 -11.19
C ASP A 50 -0.13 5.57 -10.07
N VAL A 51 -0.26 6.30 -8.97
CA VAL A 51 -1.09 5.90 -7.83
C VAL A 51 -2.29 6.83 -7.79
N VAL A 52 -3.48 6.28 -8.02
CA VAL A 52 -4.74 7.02 -8.01
C VAL A 52 -5.55 6.63 -6.77
N PRO A 53 -5.92 7.58 -5.90
CA PRO A 53 -6.73 7.27 -4.73
C PRO A 53 -8.15 6.89 -5.14
N VAL A 54 -8.76 5.95 -4.40
CA VAL A 54 -10.10 5.42 -4.68
C VAL A 54 -11.17 6.51 -4.72
N ASP A 55 -11.05 7.54 -3.86
CA ASP A 55 -12.01 8.65 -3.81
C ASP A 55 -12.05 9.44 -5.12
N MET A 56 -10.90 9.60 -5.78
CA MET A 56 -10.84 10.29 -7.08
C MET A 56 -11.58 9.50 -8.15
N VAL A 57 -11.44 8.18 -8.14
CA VAL A 57 -12.13 7.27 -9.07
C VAL A 57 -13.64 7.31 -8.82
N VAL A 58 -14.07 7.29 -7.55
CA VAL A 58 -15.49 7.36 -7.18
C VAL A 58 -16.11 8.70 -7.60
N ASN A 59 -15.42 9.81 -7.32
CA ASN A 59 -15.89 11.14 -7.71
C ASN A 59 -16.00 11.29 -9.23
N MET A 60 -15.05 10.75 -9.99
CA MET A 60 -15.13 10.67 -11.44
C MET A 60 -16.35 9.85 -11.88
N LEU A 61 -16.54 8.65 -11.30
CA LEU A 61 -17.61 7.74 -11.67
C LEU A 61 -18.99 8.40 -11.48
N ILE A 62 -19.21 9.06 -10.35
CA ILE A 62 -20.45 9.79 -10.06
C ILE A 62 -20.66 10.92 -11.07
N SER A 63 -19.60 11.68 -11.37
CA SER A 63 -19.65 12.79 -12.33
C SER A 63 -19.97 12.31 -13.75
N VAL A 64 -19.36 11.20 -14.18
CA VAL A 64 -19.60 10.57 -15.47
C VAL A 64 -21.01 9.99 -15.56
N ALA A 65 -21.50 9.36 -14.50
CA ALA A 65 -22.87 8.84 -14.44
C ALA A 65 -23.91 9.97 -14.60
N TRP A 66 -23.73 11.07 -13.89
CA TRP A 66 -24.57 12.27 -14.03
C TRP A 66 -24.49 12.87 -15.44
N HIS A 67 -23.28 12.99 -15.98
CA HIS A 67 -23.06 13.53 -17.32
C HIS A 67 -23.75 12.67 -18.40
N THR A 68 -23.66 11.36 -18.28
CA THR A 68 -24.28 10.40 -19.21
C THR A 68 -25.80 10.40 -19.09
N ALA A 69 -26.35 10.58 -17.88
CA ALA A 69 -27.80 10.66 -17.67
C ALA A 69 -28.40 11.98 -18.20
N THR A 70 -27.68 13.09 -18.06
CA THR A 70 -28.18 14.43 -18.45
C THR A 70 -27.89 14.79 -19.90
N ARG A 71 -26.86 14.21 -20.52
CA ARG A 71 -26.49 14.45 -21.91
C ARG A 71 -26.52 13.13 -22.69
N LYS A 72 -27.46 13.02 -23.63
CA LYS A 72 -27.42 11.96 -24.63
C LYS A 72 -26.30 12.27 -25.62
N THR A 73 -25.14 11.68 -25.40
CA THR A 73 -24.05 11.71 -26.38
C THR A 73 -24.34 10.70 -27.49
N GLU A 74 -24.13 11.09 -28.75
CA GLU A 74 -24.30 10.19 -29.91
C GLU A 74 -23.30 9.03 -29.89
N HIS A 75 -22.17 9.20 -29.20
CA HIS A 75 -21.13 8.19 -29.00
C HIS A 75 -20.92 7.90 -27.51
N VAL A 76 -20.44 6.70 -27.20
CA VAL A 76 -20.09 6.28 -25.83
C VAL A 76 -18.70 6.88 -25.49
N PRO A 77 -18.61 7.87 -24.58
CA PRO A 77 -17.32 8.43 -24.18
C PRO A 77 -16.55 7.48 -23.27
N VAL A 78 -15.23 7.43 -23.43
CA VAL A 78 -14.31 6.67 -22.56
C VAL A 78 -13.53 7.65 -21.69
N TYR A 79 -13.62 7.49 -20.36
CA TYR A 79 -12.92 8.34 -19.39
C TYR A 79 -11.84 7.53 -18.69
N ASN A 80 -10.60 8.03 -18.68
CA ASN A 80 -9.47 7.41 -18.01
C ASN A 80 -9.14 8.18 -16.73
N CYS A 81 -8.92 7.46 -15.63
CA CYS A 81 -8.42 8.01 -14.37
C CYS A 81 -6.96 7.61 -14.19
N THR A 82 -6.04 8.50 -14.61
CA THR A 82 -4.59 8.29 -14.49
C THR A 82 -3.95 9.60 -14.03
N SER A 83 -2.96 9.51 -13.14
CA SER A 83 -2.19 10.67 -12.65
C SER A 83 -1.39 11.35 -13.79
N GLY A 84 -1.02 10.59 -14.82
CA GLY A 84 -0.46 11.09 -16.07
C GLY A 84 0.77 12.00 -15.89
N THR A 85 0.96 12.95 -16.81
CA THR A 85 2.04 13.95 -16.75
C THR A 85 1.72 15.18 -15.87
N LEU A 86 0.48 15.30 -15.40
CA LEU A 86 0.02 16.46 -14.62
C LEU A 86 0.59 16.43 -13.19
N GLN A 87 0.77 15.24 -12.62
CA GLN A 87 1.38 15.07 -11.30
C GLN A 87 2.45 13.98 -11.36
N ARG A 88 3.62 14.37 -11.88
CA ARG A 88 4.82 13.50 -11.93
C ARG A 88 5.35 13.30 -10.52
N GLN A 89 4.82 12.32 -9.80
CA GLN A 89 5.47 11.82 -8.60
C GLN A 89 6.34 10.63 -8.98
N THR A 90 7.61 10.67 -8.58
CA THR A 90 8.50 9.53 -8.77
C THR A 90 8.29 8.51 -7.67
N TRP A 91 8.61 7.25 -7.91
CA TRP A 91 8.63 6.25 -6.85
C TRP A 91 9.58 6.62 -5.71
N GLY A 92 10.63 7.39 -5.99
CA GLY A 92 11.51 8.00 -4.98
C GLY A 92 10.75 8.94 -4.03
N ASP A 93 9.91 9.84 -4.56
CA ASP A 93 9.13 10.80 -3.77
C ASP A 93 8.06 10.10 -2.92
N VAL A 94 7.37 9.13 -3.52
CA VAL A 94 6.36 8.30 -2.84
C VAL A 94 6.99 7.55 -1.68
N THR A 95 8.16 6.97 -1.91
CA THR A 95 8.92 6.25 -0.87
C THR A 95 9.28 7.16 0.29
N ALA A 96 9.85 8.34 0.00
CA ALA A 96 10.29 9.27 1.03
C ALA A 96 9.11 9.73 1.91
N THR A 97 8.00 10.09 1.26
CA THR A 97 6.77 10.52 1.92
C THR A 97 6.17 9.38 2.76
N THR A 98 6.11 8.16 2.21
CA THR A 98 5.55 6.99 2.89
C THR A 98 6.40 6.60 4.11
N HIS A 99 7.73 6.61 3.99
CA HIS A 99 8.64 6.33 5.09
C HIS A 99 8.48 7.35 6.23
N GLU A 100 8.37 8.64 5.89
CA GLU A 100 8.11 9.69 6.88
C GLU A 100 6.75 9.49 7.58
N MET A 101 5.70 9.15 6.83
CA MET A 101 4.37 8.87 7.37
C MET A 101 4.37 7.67 8.32
N ILE A 102 5.04 6.57 7.93
CA ILE A 102 5.13 5.35 8.76
C ILE A 102 5.89 5.63 10.07
N ILE A 103 6.96 6.43 10.04
CA ILE A 103 7.71 6.80 11.24
C ILE A 103 6.87 7.72 12.15
N ARG A 104 6.15 8.68 11.57
CA ARG A 104 5.29 9.60 12.33
C ARG A 104 4.06 8.91 12.91
N HIS A 105 3.51 7.92 12.20
CA HIS A 105 2.29 7.20 12.55
C HIS A 105 2.52 5.69 12.47
N PRO A 106 3.19 5.09 13.47
CA PRO A 106 3.49 3.66 13.44
C PRO A 106 2.20 2.82 13.55
N LEU A 107 2.15 1.74 12.78
CA LEU A 107 1.07 0.76 12.85
C LEU A 107 1.10 0.01 14.19
N PRO A 108 -0.05 -0.39 14.75
CA PRO A 108 -0.04 -1.26 15.92
C PRO A 108 0.59 -2.60 15.53
N HIS A 109 1.48 -3.14 16.38
CA HIS A 109 2.18 -4.43 16.17
C HIS A 109 3.31 -4.43 15.12
N VAL A 110 4.02 -3.31 14.93
CA VAL A 110 5.26 -3.28 14.13
C VAL A 110 6.22 -4.36 14.62
N MET A 111 6.55 -5.32 13.74
CA MET A 111 7.49 -6.39 14.07
C MET A 111 8.95 -5.92 13.97
N ARG A 112 9.23 -5.00 13.05
CA ARG A 112 10.58 -4.50 12.82
C ARG A 112 10.59 -3.05 12.34
N TYR A 113 11.67 -2.33 12.63
CA TYR A 113 11.87 -0.97 12.12
C TYR A 113 11.71 -0.95 10.58
N PRO A 114 10.76 -0.14 10.06
CA PRO A 114 10.35 -0.16 8.66
C PRO A 114 11.39 0.56 7.80
N VAL A 115 12.38 -0.19 7.31
CA VAL A 115 13.36 0.27 6.33
C VAL A 115 13.06 -0.44 5.03
N VAL A 116 12.69 0.33 4.01
CA VAL A 116 12.49 -0.20 2.66
C VAL A 116 13.61 0.30 1.77
N SER A 117 14.43 -0.63 1.29
CA SER A 117 15.46 -0.34 0.28
C SER A 117 14.90 -0.58 -1.12
N PHE A 118 14.93 0.46 -1.94
CA PHE A 118 14.59 0.36 -3.36
C PHE A 118 15.86 0.23 -4.17
N SER A 119 15.97 -0.88 -4.89
CA SER A 119 17.10 -1.22 -5.74
C SER A 119 16.60 -1.43 -7.17
N SER A 120 17.27 -0.80 -8.14
CA SER A 120 16.91 -0.93 -9.57
C SER A 120 17.48 -2.21 -10.22
N SER A 121 18.39 -2.92 -9.55
CA SER A 121 19.05 -4.11 -10.08
C SER A 121 18.69 -5.35 -9.26
N PRO A 122 18.32 -6.48 -9.90
CA PRO A 122 18.06 -7.74 -9.21
C PRO A 122 19.26 -8.25 -8.40
N LEU A 123 20.48 -8.05 -8.91
CA LEU A 123 21.71 -8.53 -8.28
C LEU A 123 22.04 -7.88 -6.92
N VAL A 124 21.51 -6.69 -6.63
CA VAL A 124 21.71 -6.00 -5.33
C VAL A 124 20.61 -6.36 -4.33
N HIS A 125 19.52 -6.98 -4.79
CA HIS A 125 18.42 -7.43 -3.95
C HIS A 125 18.72 -8.78 -3.26
N ASP A 126 19.56 -9.61 -3.87
CA ASP A 126 19.92 -10.97 -3.41
C ASP A 126 21.17 -11.03 -2.48
N LEU A 127 21.80 -9.90 -2.19
CA LEU A 127 22.93 -9.77 -1.24
C LEU A 127 22.46 -9.31 0.14
#